data_AF-A0A0J7KXS9-F1
#
_entry.id   AF-A0A0J7KXS9-F1
#
_cell.length_a   1.000
_cell.length_b   1.000
_cell.length_c   1.000
_cell.angle_alpha   90.00
_cell.angle_beta   90.00
_cell.angle_gamma   90.00
#
_symmetry.space_group_name_H-M   'P 1'
#
loop_
_entity.id
_entity.type
_entity.pdbx_description
1 polymer ?
#
loop_
_entity_poly.entity_id
_entity_poly.type
_entity_poly.pdbx_seq_one_letter_code
_entity_poly.pdbx_strand_id
1 'polypeptide(L)'
;MVMYAMYPIRKGEQVLDNYGEHYAIMPRATRQQKLLKQYYFTCDCIPCQENWPLYHELQSFKTLVKKAEDKAKIKKALRKFNIYVDIATEGNVQDKPYIIEDLLKMVQTLYNCAPMPCEEMSNVIETLKRVYDLNGNRFEIPQIWTYQK
;
A
#
# COMPACT_ATOMS: atom_id res chain seq x y z
N MET A 1 -3.97 11.01 14.90
CA MET A 1 -3.78 9.71 14.23
C MET A 1 -4.86 9.57 13.18
N VAL A 2 -4.49 9.30 11.93
CA VAL A 2 -5.42 9.12 10.80
C VAL A 2 -5.21 7.71 10.25
N MET A 3 -6.30 7.01 9.93
CA MET A 3 -6.26 5.67 9.32
C MET A 3 -6.88 5.74 7.92
N TYR A 4 -6.25 5.05 6.96
CA TYR A 4 -6.68 4.99 5.58
C TYR A 4 -6.97 3.54 5.18
N ALA A 5 -8.02 3.32 4.40
CA ALA A 5 -8.25 2.03 3.77
C ALA A 5 -7.27 1.82 2.61
N MET A 6 -6.45 0.77 2.69
CA MET A 6 -5.48 0.44 1.64
C MET A 6 -6.06 -0.44 0.54
N TYR A 7 -7.16 -1.15 0.81
CA TYR A 7 -7.85 -2.02 -0.13
C TYR A 7 -9.36 -1.77 -0.06
N PRO A 8 -10.13 -2.14 -1.10
CA PRO A 8 -11.59 -2.08 -1.04
C PRO A 8 -12.15 -2.95 0.10
N ILE A 9 -13.04 -2.40 0.92
CA ILE A 9 -13.68 -3.07 2.06
C ILE A 9 -15.18 -3.21 1.77
N ARG A 10 -15.72 -4.42 1.88
CA ARG A 10 -17.15 -4.68 1.65
C ARG A 10 -17.99 -4.28 2.86
N LYS A 11 -19.27 -3.99 2.64
CA LYS A 11 -20.22 -3.73 3.73
C LYS A 11 -20.29 -4.94 4.67
N GLY A 12 -20.05 -4.71 5.95
CA GLY A 12 -20.06 -5.76 6.99
C GLY A 12 -18.75 -6.53 7.13
N GLU A 13 -17.73 -6.22 6.33
CA GLU A 13 -16.39 -6.78 6.47
C GLU A 13 -15.66 -6.16 7.67
N GLN A 14 -14.89 -6.98 8.39
CA GLN A 14 -14.10 -6.52 9.51
C GLN A 14 -12.91 -5.68 9.02
N VAL A 15 -12.65 -4.57 9.69
CA VAL A 15 -11.45 -3.76 9.44
C VAL A 15 -10.29 -4.35 10.22
N LEU A 16 -9.22 -4.70 9.51
CA LEU A 16 -8.01 -5.29 10.05
C LEU A 16 -6.81 -4.38 9.80
N ASP A 17 -5.88 -4.36 10.74
CA ASP A 17 -4.54 -3.80 10.57
C ASP A 17 -3.51 -4.80 11.06
N ASN A 18 -2.25 -4.62 10.65
CA ASN A 18 -1.13 -5.44 11.05
C ASN A 18 -0.51 -4.90 12.35
N TYR A 19 -0.08 -5.80 13.25
CA TYR A 19 0.59 -5.42 14.50
C TYR A 19 2.11 -5.18 14.31
N GLY A 20 2.55 -4.80 13.11
CA GLY A 20 3.95 -4.58 12.73
C GLY A 20 4.62 -5.77 12.02
N GLU A 21 3.98 -6.95 12.02
CA GLU A 21 4.57 -8.19 11.47
C GLU A 21 4.14 -8.41 10.00
N HIS A 22 4.77 -7.68 9.08
CA HIS A 22 4.39 -7.67 7.65
C HIS A 22 5.05 -8.78 6.82
N TYR A 23 4.27 -9.50 6.00
CA TYR A 23 4.75 -10.67 5.24
C TYR A 23 5.87 -10.35 4.27
N ALA A 24 5.80 -9.21 3.58
CA ALA A 24 6.74 -8.87 2.52
C ALA A 24 8.19 -8.63 3.02
N ILE A 25 8.38 -8.42 4.32
CA ILE A 25 9.70 -8.20 4.93
C ILE A 25 10.05 -9.22 6.01
N MET A 26 9.11 -10.11 6.39
CA MET A 26 9.31 -11.05 7.48
C MET A 26 8.75 -12.44 7.19
N PRO A 27 9.60 -13.49 7.30
CA PRO A 27 9.17 -14.87 7.11
C PRO A 27 8.01 -15.26 8.03
N ARG A 28 7.12 -16.12 7.52
CA ARG A 28 5.95 -16.63 8.23
C ARG A 28 6.29 -17.17 9.62
N ALA A 29 7.34 -17.98 9.75
CA ALA A 29 7.72 -18.58 11.03
C ALA A 29 8.06 -17.52 12.09
N THR A 30 8.83 -16.50 11.70
CA THR A 30 9.19 -15.38 12.60
C THR A 30 7.96 -14.57 12.99
N ARG A 31 7.06 -14.28 12.04
CA ARG A 31 5.80 -13.57 12.33
C ARG A 31 4.95 -14.35 13.33
N GLN A 32 4.76 -15.66 13.12
CA GLN A 32 4.00 -16.52 14.04
C GLN A 32 4.60 -16.53 15.45
N GLN A 33 5.92 -16.70 15.55
CA GLN A 33 6.61 -16.73 16.84
C GLN A 33 6.45 -15.40 17.60
N LYS A 34 6.61 -14.27 16.91
CA LYS A 34 6.47 -12.94 17.53
C LYS A 34 5.04 -12.64 17.97
N LEU A 35 4.07 -12.89 17.09
CA LEU A 35 2.66 -12.68 17.41
C LEU A 35 2.20 -13.57 18.58
N LEU A 36 2.62 -14.82 18.60
CA LEU A 36 2.33 -15.73 19.72
C LEU A 36 2.98 -15.25 21.02
N LYS A 37 4.26 -14.83 20.97
CA LYS A 37 4.99 -14.37 22.16
C LYS A 37 4.41 -13.08 22.75
N GLN A 38 4.02 -12.13 21.91
CA GLN A 38 3.61 -10.80 22.36
C GLN A 38 2.10 -10.68 22.59
N TYR A 39 1.31 -11.33 21.74
CA TYR A 39 -0.14 -11.18 21.70
C TYR A 39 -0.89 -12.50 21.95
N TYR A 40 -0.19 -13.60 22.22
CA TYR A 40 -0.76 -14.89 22.65
C TYR A 40 -1.75 -15.52 21.66
N PHE A 41 -1.57 -15.30 20.36
CA PHE A 41 -2.36 -15.95 19.32
C PHE A 41 -1.49 -16.50 18.19
N THR A 42 -2.03 -17.48 17.46
CA THR A 42 -1.47 -17.97 16.19
C THR A 42 -2.22 -17.29 15.05
N CYS A 43 -1.50 -16.63 14.15
CA CYS A 43 -2.11 -15.84 13.07
C CYS A 43 -2.67 -16.74 11.96
N ASP A 44 -3.89 -16.48 11.53
CA ASP A 44 -4.60 -17.24 10.50
C ASP A 44 -4.90 -16.40 9.24
N CYS A 45 -4.25 -15.26 9.08
CA CYS A 45 -4.42 -14.42 7.90
C CYS A 45 -4.02 -15.14 6.60
N ILE A 46 -4.56 -14.69 5.46
CA ILE A 46 -4.26 -15.25 4.14
C ILE A 46 -2.73 -15.38 3.89
N PRO A 47 -1.90 -14.34 4.15
CA PRO A 47 -0.44 -14.48 4.03
C PRO A 47 0.20 -15.59 4.89
N CYS A 48 -0.39 -15.92 6.03
CA CYS A 48 0.06 -17.02 6.90
C CYS A 48 -0.46 -18.38 6.45
N GLN A 49 -1.70 -18.47 5.96
CA GLN A 49 -2.28 -19.73 5.49
C GLN A 49 -1.64 -20.19 4.17
N GLU A 50 -1.44 -19.25 3.25
CA GLU A 50 -0.91 -19.53 1.92
C GLU A 50 0.62 -19.42 1.83
N ASN A 51 1.29 -19.13 2.95
CA ASN A 51 2.73 -18.90 3.01
C ASN A 51 3.23 -17.92 1.93
N TRP A 52 2.64 -16.72 1.92
CA TRP A 52 2.99 -15.70 0.94
C TRP A 52 4.50 -15.39 0.94
N PRO A 53 5.07 -15.14 -0.24
CA PRO A 53 6.51 -14.91 -0.41
C PRO A 53 6.96 -13.55 0.16
N LEU A 54 8.26 -13.40 0.39
CA LEU A 54 8.86 -12.10 0.71
C LEU A 54 8.83 -11.18 -0.51
N TYR A 55 9.04 -9.88 -0.29
CA TYR A 55 8.95 -8.86 -1.33
C TYR A 55 9.81 -9.17 -2.57
N HIS A 56 11.08 -9.56 -2.35
CA HIS A 56 12.02 -9.87 -3.43
C HIS A 56 11.68 -11.16 -4.21
N GLU A 57 10.73 -11.95 -3.72
CA GLU A 57 10.25 -13.18 -4.32
C GLU A 57 8.88 -13.00 -5.00
N LEU A 58 8.29 -11.79 -4.92
CA LEU A 58 7.01 -11.50 -5.54
C LEU A 58 7.09 -11.59 -7.07
N GLN A 59 6.04 -12.16 -7.66
CA GLN A 59 5.90 -12.19 -9.10
C GLN A 59 5.12 -10.96 -9.60
N SER A 60 5.52 -10.47 -10.77
CA SER A 60 4.83 -9.41 -11.49
C SER A 60 3.48 -9.88 -12.05
N PHE A 61 2.51 -8.97 -12.18
CA PHE A 61 1.26 -9.22 -12.91
C PHE A 61 1.49 -9.75 -14.33
N LYS A 62 2.63 -9.42 -14.95
CA LYS A 62 3.02 -9.91 -16.28
C LYS A 62 3.04 -11.43 -16.33
N THR A 63 3.47 -12.07 -15.25
CA THR A 63 3.55 -13.52 -15.08
C THR A 63 2.24 -14.08 -14.53
N LEU A 64 1.68 -13.45 -13.49
CA LEU A 64 0.54 -13.98 -12.73
C LEU A 64 -0.80 -13.90 -13.49
N VAL A 65 -1.02 -12.84 -14.25
CA VAL A 65 -2.29 -12.61 -14.95
C VAL A 65 -2.32 -13.47 -16.21
N LYS A 66 -3.42 -14.18 -16.45
CA LYS A 66 -3.57 -15.03 -17.66
C LYS A 66 -4.29 -14.30 -18.80
N LYS A 67 -5.31 -13.51 -18.47
CA LYS A 67 -6.16 -12.83 -19.45
C LYS A 67 -5.44 -11.61 -20.05
N ALA A 68 -5.32 -11.58 -21.39
CA ALA A 68 -4.67 -10.48 -22.09
C ALA A 68 -5.38 -9.13 -21.86
N GLU A 69 -6.72 -9.14 -21.79
CA GLU A 69 -7.53 -7.96 -21.50
C GLU A 69 -7.19 -7.35 -20.14
N ASP A 70 -7.03 -8.18 -19.10
CA ASP A 70 -6.70 -7.72 -17.76
C ASP A 70 -5.26 -7.21 -17.67
N LYS A 71 -4.32 -7.85 -18.38
CA LYS A 71 -2.96 -7.29 -18.54
C LYS A 71 -2.99 -5.91 -19.19
N ALA A 72 -3.81 -5.72 -20.23
CA ALA A 72 -3.93 -4.44 -20.92
C ALA A 72 -4.54 -3.36 -20.00
N LYS A 73 -5.56 -3.70 -19.21
CA LYS A 73 -6.14 -2.81 -18.19
C LYS A 73 -5.10 -2.38 -17.16
N ILE A 74 -4.35 -3.34 -16.59
CA ILE A 74 -3.30 -3.06 -15.61
C ILE A 74 -2.21 -2.18 -16.21
N LYS A 75 -1.69 -2.54 -17.40
CA LYS A 75 -0.66 -1.75 -18.09
C LYS A 75 -1.11 -0.31 -18.35
N LYS A 76 -2.38 -0.13 -18.74
CA LYS A 76 -2.96 1.20 -18.95
C LYS A 76 -3.08 1.98 -17.63
N ALA A 77 -3.51 1.34 -16.56
CA ALA A 77 -3.64 1.97 -15.24
C ALA A 77 -2.28 2.41 -14.69
N LEU A 78 -1.26 1.54 -14.78
CA LEU A 78 0.08 1.79 -14.25
C LEU A 78 0.96 2.68 -15.13
N ARG A 79 0.45 3.23 -16.23
CA ARG A 79 1.26 3.99 -17.22
C ARG A 79 2.02 5.19 -16.64
N LYS A 80 1.52 5.78 -15.55
CA LYS A 80 2.15 6.91 -14.85
C LYS A 80 2.81 6.51 -13.53
N PHE A 81 2.80 5.23 -13.18
CA PHE A 81 3.18 4.79 -11.84
C PHE A 81 4.61 5.22 -11.47
N ASN A 82 5.59 4.99 -12.36
CA ASN A 82 6.98 5.39 -12.11
C ASN A 82 7.13 6.91 -11.87
N ILE A 83 6.39 7.74 -12.60
CA ILE A 83 6.39 9.19 -12.39
C ILE A 83 5.93 9.52 -10.96
N TYR A 84 4.95 8.79 -10.43
CA TYR A 84 4.46 8.98 -9.07
C TYR A 84 5.44 8.47 -8.02
N VAL A 85 6.18 7.40 -8.30
CA VAL A 85 7.30 6.94 -7.47
C VAL A 85 8.37 8.03 -7.36
N ASP A 86 8.78 8.61 -8.48
CA ASP A 86 9.80 9.67 -8.51
C ASP A 86 9.34 10.89 -7.70
N ILE A 87 8.11 11.38 -7.95
CA ILE A 87 7.53 12.51 -7.21
C ILE A 87 7.44 12.23 -5.71
N ALA A 88 7.02 11.02 -5.31
CA ALA A 88 6.88 10.64 -3.90
C ALA A 88 8.25 10.46 -3.21
N THR A 89 9.27 10.03 -3.96
CA THR A 89 10.65 9.90 -3.50
C THR A 89 11.25 11.27 -3.22
N GLU A 90 11.08 12.21 -4.15
CA GLU A 90 11.53 13.60 -4.01
C GLU A 90 10.74 14.42 -2.99
N GLY A 91 9.56 13.93 -2.55
CA GLY A 91 8.69 14.64 -1.62
C GLY A 91 7.78 15.69 -2.26
N ASN A 92 7.72 15.74 -3.60
CA ASN A 92 7.09 16.81 -4.38
C ASN A 92 5.56 16.65 -4.56
N VAL A 93 4.84 16.24 -3.52
CA VAL A 93 3.42 15.84 -3.59
C VAL A 93 2.41 16.92 -3.21
N GLN A 94 2.84 18.02 -2.59
CA GLN A 94 1.92 18.94 -1.89
C GLN A 94 0.85 19.58 -2.79
N ASP A 95 1.23 19.96 -4.01
CA ASP A 95 0.32 20.60 -4.99
C ASP A 95 -0.26 19.59 -6.00
N LYS A 96 -0.20 18.29 -5.69
CA LYS A 96 -0.56 17.21 -6.62
C LYS A 96 -1.56 16.22 -5.99
N PRO A 97 -2.74 16.69 -5.52
CA PRO A 97 -3.72 15.83 -4.86
C PRO A 97 -4.25 14.71 -5.77
N TYR A 98 -4.23 14.91 -7.09
CA TYR A 98 -4.63 13.92 -8.09
C TYR A 98 -3.80 12.62 -8.04
N ILE A 99 -2.58 12.65 -7.47
CA ILE A 99 -1.73 11.45 -7.35
C ILE A 99 -2.42 10.41 -6.46
N ILE A 100 -3.08 10.83 -5.38
CA ILE A 100 -3.82 9.92 -4.49
C ILE A 100 -4.94 9.23 -5.28
N GLU A 101 -5.75 9.99 -6.02
CA GLU A 101 -6.85 9.43 -6.81
C GLU A 101 -6.35 8.43 -7.87
N ASP A 102 -5.24 8.75 -8.54
CA ASP A 102 -4.70 7.87 -9.56
C ASP A 102 -4.08 6.60 -8.95
N LEU A 103 -3.36 6.70 -7.83
CA LEU A 103 -2.85 5.54 -7.10
C LEU A 103 -4.00 4.65 -6.59
N LEU A 104 -5.09 5.24 -6.07
CA LEU A 104 -6.29 4.47 -5.67
C LEU A 104 -6.94 3.76 -6.86
N LYS A 105 -7.00 4.39 -8.04
CA LYS A 105 -7.47 3.73 -9.28
C LYS A 105 -6.53 2.58 -9.69
N MET A 106 -5.22 2.72 -9.50
CA MET A 106 -4.26 1.64 -9.74
C MET A 106 -4.48 0.47 -8.78
N VAL A 107 -4.64 0.72 -7.48
CA VAL A 107 -4.99 -0.29 -6.47
C VAL A 107 -6.28 -1.02 -6.87
N GLN A 108 -7.34 -0.27 -7.20
CA GLN A 108 -8.62 -0.86 -7.59
C GLN A 108 -8.50 -1.73 -8.85
N THR A 109 -7.71 -1.30 -9.83
CA THR A 109 -7.49 -2.06 -11.07
C THR A 109 -6.72 -3.35 -10.79
N LEU A 110 -5.63 -3.27 -10.01
CA LEU A 110 -4.83 -4.43 -9.63
C LEU A 110 -5.65 -5.42 -8.80
N TYR A 111 -6.43 -4.93 -7.83
CA TYR A 111 -7.31 -5.75 -6.99
C TYR A 111 -8.32 -6.56 -7.81
N ASN A 112 -8.84 -5.98 -8.89
CA ASN A 112 -9.82 -6.64 -9.75
C ASN A 112 -9.20 -7.58 -10.80
N CYS A 113 -7.93 -7.35 -11.18
CA CYS A 113 -7.34 -7.95 -12.37
C CYS A 113 -6.15 -8.88 -12.08
N ALA A 114 -5.48 -8.75 -10.94
CA ALA A 114 -4.28 -9.49 -10.58
C ALA A 114 -4.51 -10.41 -9.37
N PRO A 115 -3.98 -11.65 -9.40
CA PRO A 115 -3.87 -12.47 -8.20
C PRO A 115 -3.00 -11.77 -7.14
N MET A 116 -3.33 -11.96 -5.87
CA MET A 116 -2.56 -11.46 -4.74
C MET A 116 -1.72 -12.58 -4.11
N PRO A 117 -0.50 -12.28 -3.64
CA PRO A 117 0.19 -10.99 -3.74
C PRO A 117 0.88 -10.85 -5.11
N CYS A 118 1.02 -9.62 -5.59
CA CYS A 118 1.85 -9.30 -6.74
C CYS A 118 2.77 -8.10 -6.45
N GLU A 119 3.89 -8.05 -7.16
CA GLU A 119 4.91 -7.00 -7.00
C GLU A 119 4.30 -5.60 -7.16
N GLU A 120 3.53 -5.38 -8.24
CA GLU A 120 3.00 -4.05 -8.54
C GLU A 120 1.97 -3.56 -7.53
N MET A 121 1.18 -4.46 -6.94
CA MET A 121 0.27 -4.06 -5.85
C MET A 121 1.07 -3.56 -4.65
N SER A 122 2.11 -4.31 -4.24
CA SER A 122 2.97 -3.88 -3.13
C SER A 122 3.58 -2.50 -3.41
N ASN A 123 4.10 -2.30 -4.62
CA ASN A 123 4.74 -1.04 -5.00
C ASN A 123 3.76 0.15 -5.00
N VAL A 124 2.55 -0.04 -5.54
CA VAL A 124 1.51 1.00 -5.54
C VAL A 124 1.09 1.35 -4.11
N ILE A 125 0.91 0.35 -3.24
CA ILE A 125 0.52 0.56 -1.84
C ILE A 125 1.61 1.30 -1.06
N GLU A 126 2.87 0.91 -1.18
CA GLU A 126 3.98 1.61 -0.49
C GLU A 126 4.16 3.05 -1.01
N THR A 127 3.97 3.27 -2.31
CA THR A 127 3.97 4.62 -2.88
C THR A 127 2.81 5.46 -2.33
N LEU A 128 1.60 4.88 -2.22
CA LEU A 128 0.43 5.55 -1.67
C LEU A 128 0.62 5.91 -0.19
N LYS A 129 1.18 5.01 0.62
CA LYS A 129 1.55 5.29 2.02
C LYS A 129 2.51 6.47 2.10
N ARG A 130 3.56 6.48 1.27
CA ARG A 130 4.51 7.59 1.21
C ARG A 130 3.84 8.92 0.87
N VAL A 131 2.91 8.93 -0.08
CA VAL A 131 2.15 10.15 -0.44
C VAL A 131 1.25 10.61 0.72
N TYR A 132 0.62 9.69 1.45
CA TYR A 132 -0.15 10.04 2.66
C TYR A 132 0.74 10.62 3.76
N ASP A 133 1.89 10.02 4.05
CA ASP A 133 2.82 10.50 5.08
C ASP A 133 3.31 11.92 4.81
N LEU A 134 3.58 12.24 3.54
CA LEU A 134 3.99 13.57 3.09
C LEU A 134 2.86 14.61 3.16
N ASN A 135 1.60 14.18 3.11
CA ASN A 135 0.44 15.07 3.23
C ASN A 135 -0.07 15.22 4.68
N GLY A 136 0.07 14.18 5.50
CA GLY A 136 -0.51 14.12 6.85
C GLY A 136 0.36 14.72 7.98
N ASN A 137 1.67 14.89 7.77
CA ASN A 137 2.60 15.45 8.76
C ASN A 137 2.86 16.96 8.57
N ARG A 138 1.82 17.74 8.27
CA ARG A 138 1.96 19.20 8.15
C ARG A 138 1.76 19.86 9.51
N PHE A 139 2.83 20.42 10.06
CA PHE A 139 2.74 21.43 11.10
C PHE A 139 2.56 22.78 10.42
N GLU A 140 1.30 23.22 10.27
CA GLU A 140 1.05 24.62 9.90
C GLU A 140 1.45 25.47 11.11
N ILE A 141 2.66 26.04 11.10
CA ILE A 141 3.07 27.03 12.10
C ILE A 141 2.25 28.29 11.79
N PRO A 142 1.34 28.71 12.68
CA PRO A 142 0.55 29.91 12.44
C PRO A 142 1.49 31.11 12.30
N GLN A 143 1.24 31.99 11.34
CA GLN A 143 1.91 33.28 11.28
C GLN A 143 1.58 34.03 12.58
N ILE A 144 2.56 34.14 13.48
CA ILE A 144 2.41 34.91 14.70
C ILE A 144 2.45 36.38 14.27
N TRP A 145 1.32 37.07 14.39
CA TRP A 145 1.26 38.51 14.16
C TRP A 145 2.15 39.22 15.18
N THR A 146 3.37 39.57 14.79
CA THR A 146 4.19 40.49 15.58
C THR A 146 3.60 41.88 15.41
N TYR A 147 2.92 42.37 16.45
CA TYR A 147 2.59 43.80 16.56
C TYR A 147 3.91 44.59 16.50
N GLN A 148 4.18 45.22 15.36
CA GLN A 148 5.18 46.27 15.28
C GLN A 148 4.63 47.47 16.06
N LYS A 149 5.30 47.80 17.17
CA LYS A 149 5.04 49.01 17.97
C LYS A 149 5.43 50.25 17.20
#